data_AF-A0AA42HKE7-F1
#
_entry.id   AF-A0AA42HKE7-F1
#
_cell.length_a   1.000
_cell.length_b   1.000
_cell.length_c   1.000
_cell.angle_alpha   90.00
_cell.angle_beta   90.00
_cell.angle_gamma   90.00
#
_symmetry.space_group_name_H-M   'P 1'
#
loop_
_entity.id
_entity.type
_entity.pdbx_description
1 polymer ?
#
loop_
_entity_poly.entity_id
_entity_poly.type
_entity_poly.pdbx_seq_one_letter_code
_entity_poly.pdbx_strand_id
1 'polypeptide(L)'
;MRLTDLARANEQGFYLIEVMVAVMLTSVALLGMLALQSRSIAYSHDSQQRQNAILLAADLARSIQANRESLVSKGKLKTDSAYLVAAGSTFPSLGSGESCSTSGLGRADKAQRELACWAAQVRLKLNTDDTLLSDSTFICPTRDGRTCAAGSLQPLLLVQLAWHSRNCQAGSPTTVDDASAACLSGSDKGGIERYRLSFQP
;
A
#
# COMPACT_ATOMS: atom_id res chain seq x y z
N MET A 1 80.29 5.84 18.69
CA MET A 1 79.26 6.32 19.62
C MET A 1 78.69 7.61 19.04
N ARG A 2 77.62 7.53 18.24
CA ARG A 2 76.92 8.69 17.65
C ARG A 2 75.61 8.84 18.40
N LEU A 3 75.48 9.92 19.16
CA LEU A 3 74.24 10.32 19.81
C LEU A 3 73.34 10.92 18.73
N THR A 4 72.25 10.25 18.40
CA THR A 4 71.15 10.85 17.63
C THR A 4 70.35 11.74 18.57
N ASP A 5 70.50 13.05 18.42
CA ASP A 5 69.64 14.06 19.04
C ASP A 5 68.19 13.82 18.61
N LEU A 6 67.37 13.33 19.55
CA LEU A 6 65.93 13.34 19.41
C LEU A 6 65.46 14.77 19.68
N ALA A 7 65.31 15.55 18.60
CA ALA A 7 64.65 16.84 18.64
C ALA A 7 63.21 16.63 19.13
N ARG A 8 62.99 16.89 20.43
CA ARG A 8 61.69 16.82 21.08
C ARG A 8 60.86 18.00 20.57
N ALA A 9 59.99 17.73 19.59
CA ALA A 9 59.02 18.70 19.11
C ALA A 9 58.17 19.17 20.30
N ASN A 10 58.15 20.48 20.52
CA ASN A 10 57.41 21.12 21.59
C ASN A 10 55.93 21.05 21.23
N GLU A 11 55.19 20.11 21.84
CA GLU A 11 53.74 20.00 21.65
C GLU A 11 53.04 21.21 22.27
N GLN A 12 52.78 22.21 21.43
CA GLN A 12 52.09 23.42 21.85
C GLN A 12 50.60 23.12 22.04
N GLY A 13 50.15 23.34 23.27
CA GLY A 13 48.78 23.10 23.75
C GLY A 13 47.73 24.01 23.11
N PHE A 14 47.42 23.76 21.83
CA PHE A 14 46.22 24.27 21.16
C PHE A 14 45.16 23.15 20.94
N TYR A 15 45.30 22.02 21.64
CA TYR A 15 44.39 20.87 21.52
C TYR A 15 42.94 21.17 21.92
N LEU A 16 42.69 22.12 22.84
CA LEU A 16 41.34 22.37 23.33
C LEU A 16 40.47 23.07 22.28
N ILE A 17 41.01 24.04 21.53
CA ILE A 17 40.25 24.69 20.45
C ILE A 17 40.05 23.74 19.26
N GLU A 18 41.05 22.90 18.97
CA GLU A 18 41.00 21.95 17.85
C GLU A 18 39.90 20.91 18.07
N VAL A 19 39.80 20.38 19.30
CA VAL A 19 38.71 19.47 19.67
C VAL A 19 37.36 20.19 19.66
N MET A 20 37.26 21.45 20.12
CA MET A 20 35.98 22.18 20.05
C MET A 20 35.53 22.43 18.62
N VAL A 21 36.45 22.78 17.71
CA VAL A 21 36.14 22.96 16.29
C VAL A 21 35.79 21.61 15.64
N ALA A 22 36.51 20.54 15.96
CA ALA A 22 36.19 19.19 15.47
C ALA A 22 34.80 18.73 15.95
N VAL A 23 34.45 18.96 17.21
CA VAL A 23 33.11 18.65 17.76
C VAL A 23 32.04 19.52 17.11
N MET A 24 32.32 20.81 16.85
CA MET A 24 31.39 21.70 16.13
C MET A 24 31.13 21.20 14.71
N LEU A 25 32.19 20.90 13.95
CA LEU A 25 32.08 20.42 12.56
C LEU A 25 31.37 19.06 12.49
N THR A 26 31.71 18.12 13.38
CA THR A 26 31.05 16.80 13.45
C THR A 26 29.58 16.93 13.84
N SER A 27 29.23 17.83 14.74
CA SER A 27 27.83 18.11 15.11
C SER A 27 27.04 18.62 13.89
N VAL A 28 27.59 19.58 13.13
CA VAL A 28 26.94 20.09 11.91
C VAL A 28 26.81 18.99 10.84
N ALA A 29 27.85 18.18 10.66
CA ALA A 29 27.82 17.06 9.71
C ALA A 29 26.74 16.02 10.05
N LEU A 30 26.61 15.65 11.32
CA LEU A 30 25.60 14.70 11.79
C LEU A 30 24.17 15.24 11.62
N LEU A 31 23.94 16.52 11.95
CA LEU A 31 22.63 17.16 11.72
C LEU A 31 22.28 17.20 10.23
N GLY A 32 23.26 17.49 9.36
CA GLY A 32 23.10 17.45 7.91
C GLY A 32 22.71 16.05 7.40
N MET A 33 23.39 15.00 7.89
CA MET A 33 23.09 13.62 7.51
C MET A 33 21.70 13.18 7.98
N LEU A 34 21.31 13.51 9.21
CA LEU A 34 19.97 13.21 9.75
C LEU A 34 18.87 13.90 8.95
N ALA A 35 19.09 15.16 8.53
CA ALA A 35 18.13 15.88 7.69
C ALA A 35 17.92 15.17 6.34
N LEU A 36 18.98 14.68 5.70
CA LEU A 36 18.87 13.91 4.47
C LEU A 36 18.20 12.55 4.68
N GLN A 37 18.54 11.84 5.75
CA GLN A 37 17.97 10.54 6.09
C GLN A 37 16.46 10.63 6.32
N SER A 38 15.98 11.71 6.96
CA SER A 38 14.55 11.94 7.19
C SER A 38 13.73 11.99 5.89
N ARG A 39 14.27 12.62 4.85
CA ARG A 39 13.63 12.71 3.52
C ARG A 39 13.58 11.35 2.85
N SER A 40 14.66 10.56 2.95
CA SER A 40 14.72 9.20 2.39
C SER A 40 13.67 8.26 3.01
N ILE A 41 13.39 8.40 4.32
CA ILE A 41 12.39 7.59 5.02
C ILE A 41 10.98 7.88 4.49
N ALA A 42 10.65 9.15 4.22
CA ALA A 42 9.34 9.53 3.68
C ALA A 42 9.05 8.87 2.32
N TYR A 43 10.03 8.88 1.40
CA TYR A 43 9.88 8.22 0.10
C TYR A 43 9.78 6.70 0.21
N SER A 44 10.51 6.09 1.16
CA SER A 44 10.47 4.64 1.37
C SER A 44 9.09 4.16 1.83
N HIS A 45 8.42 4.94 2.67
CA HIS A 45 7.10 4.59 3.20
C HIS A 45 6.02 4.53 2.10
N ASP A 46 6.03 5.47 1.16
CA ASP A 46 5.07 5.49 0.04
C ASP A 46 5.27 4.29 -0.90
N SER A 47 6.52 3.96 -1.22
CA SER A 47 6.84 2.75 -2.00
C SER A 47 6.36 1.48 -1.31
N GLN A 48 6.44 1.41 0.02
CA GLN A 48 5.93 0.26 0.78
C GLN A 48 4.40 0.15 0.71
N GLN A 49 3.66 1.26 0.77
CA GLN A 49 2.19 1.23 0.64
C GLN A 49 1.75 0.72 -0.73
N ARG A 50 2.37 1.22 -1.81
CA ARG A 50 2.11 0.74 -3.18
C ARG A 50 2.43 -0.75 -3.32
N GLN A 51 3.57 -1.18 -2.79
CA GLN A 51 3.95 -2.59 -2.82
C GLN A 51 2.94 -3.46 -2.05
N ASN A 52 2.50 -3.03 -0.88
CA ASN A 52 1.46 -3.73 -0.11
C ASN A 52 0.15 -3.82 -0.87
N ALA A 53 -0.29 -2.74 -1.54
CA ALA A 53 -1.50 -2.75 -2.36
C ALA A 53 -1.43 -3.76 -3.52
N ILE A 54 -0.29 -3.81 -4.22
CA ILE A 54 -0.05 -4.79 -5.30
C ILE A 54 -0.12 -6.22 -4.76
N LEU A 55 0.56 -6.48 -3.64
CA LEU A 55 0.56 -7.81 -3.02
C LEU A 55 -0.83 -8.22 -2.55
N LEU A 56 -1.59 -7.31 -1.93
CA LEU A 56 -2.97 -7.55 -1.49
C LEU A 56 -3.93 -7.80 -2.65
N ALA A 57 -3.79 -7.07 -3.77
CA ALA A 57 -4.57 -7.30 -4.97
C ALA A 57 -4.28 -8.67 -5.59
N ALA A 58 -2.99 -9.02 -5.69
CA ALA A 58 -2.56 -10.31 -6.22
C ALA A 58 -3.01 -11.47 -5.31
N ASP A 59 -3.01 -11.26 -3.99
CA ASP A 59 -3.48 -12.24 -3.02
C ASP A 59 -4.98 -12.51 -3.15
N LEU A 60 -5.78 -11.46 -3.27
CA LEU A 60 -7.21 -11.56 -3.55
C LEU A 60 -7.46 -12.27 -4.88
N ALA A 61 -6.75 -11.92 -5.94
CA ALA A 61 -6.92 -12.56 -7.24
C ALA A 61 -6.62 -14.06 -7.17
N ARG A 62 -5.57 -14.46 -6.45
CA ARG A 62 -5.24 -15.86 -6.19
C ARG A 62 -6.32 -16.57 -5.36
N SER A 63 -6.84 -15.94 -4.31
CA SER A 63 -7.95 -16.47 -3.49
C SER A 63 -9.22 -16.69 -4.31
N ILE A 64 -9.61 -15.72 -5.14
CA ILE A 64 -10.76 -15.81 -6.03
C ILE A 64 -10.57 -16.94 -7.05
N GLN A 65 -9.37 -17.05 -7.64
CA GLN A 65 -9.06 -18.09 -8.60
C GLN A 65 -9.08 -19.49 -7.95
N ALA A 66 -8.62 -19.61 -6.71
CA ALA A 66 -8.66 -20.86 -5.95
C ALA A 66 -10.09 -21.32 -5.61
N ASN A 67 -11.04 -20.38 -5.49
CA ASN A 67 -12.44 -20.65 -5.18
C ASN A 67 -13.38 -20.23 -6.33
N ARG A 68 -12.92 -20.40 -7.57
CA ARG A 68 -13.62 -19.92 -8.78
C ARG A 68 -15.08 -20.35 -8.86
N GLU A 69 -15.43 -21.54 -8.37
CA GLU A 69 -16.79 -22.08 -8.40
C GLU A 69 -17.81 -21.32 -7.53
N SER A 70 -17.33 -20.56 -6.55
CA SER A 70 -18.15 -19.63 -5.77
C SER A 70 -18.57 -18.42 -6.61
N LEU A 71 -17.78 -18.08 -7.63
CA LEU A 71 -17.91 -16.90 -8.46
C LEU A 71 -18.49 -17.19 -9.85
N VAL A 72 -18.17 -18.34 -10.45
CA VAL A 72 -18.54 -18.69 -11.84
C VAL A 72 -19.38 -19.97 -11.85
N SER A 73 -20.50 -19.95 -12.58
CA SER A 73 -21.34 -21.12 -12.86
C SER A 73 -21.58 -21.23 -14.36
N LYS A 74 -21.32 -22.42 -14.94
CA LYS A 74 -21.49 -22.69 -16.38
C LYS A 74 -20.78 -21.66 -17.28
N GLY A 75 -19.58 -21.23 -16.89
CA GLY A 75 -18.78 -20.24 -17.62
C GLY A 75 -19.28 -18.80 -17.50
N LYS A 76 -20.31 -18.53 -16.71
CA LYS A 76 -20.86 -17.19 -16.48
C LYS A 76 -20.67 -16.75 -15.04
N LEU A 77 -20.46 -15.46 -14.84
CA LEU A 77 -20.37 -14.86 -13.51
C LEU A 77 -21.69 -14.97 -12.76
N LYS A 78 -21.63 -15.36 -11.49
CA LYS A 78 -22.74 -15.30 -10.54
C LYS A 78 -22.89 -13.87 -10.03
N THR A 79 -24.08 -13.30 -10.15
CA THR A 79 -24.37 -11.92 -9.71
C THR A 79 -24.47 -11.79 -8.19
N ASP A 80 -24.65 -12.91 -7.48
CA ASP A 80 -24.81 -13.02 -6.02
C ASP A 80 -23.54 -13.53 -5.31
N SER A 81 -22.39 -13.51 -5.99
CA SER A 81 -21.13 -13.96 -5.40
C SER A 81 -20.66 -13.05 -4.26
N ALA A 82 -20.24 -13.67 -3.15
CA ALA A 82 -19.68 -12.98 -1.99
C ALA A 82 -18.40 -12.17 -2.30
N TYR A 83 -17.68 -12.50 -3.38
CA TYR A 83 -16.49 -11.74 -3.79
C TYR A 83 -16.81 -10.41 -4.50
N LEU A 84 -18.06 -10.20 -4.93
CA LEU A 84 -18.46 -8.96 -5.60
C LEU A 84 -18.86 -7.92 -4.55
N VAL A 85 -18.13 -6.80 -4.53
CA VAL A 85 -18.40 -5.66 -3.66
C VAL A 85 -18.44 -4.42 -4.54
N ALA A 86 -19.64 -3.88 -4.76
CA ALA A 86 -19.81 -2.67 -5.54
C ALA A 86 -19.28 -1.44 -4.78
N ALA A 87 -18.91 -0.39 -5.51
CA ALA A 87 -18.57 0.89 -4.89
C ALA A 87 -19.75 1.40 -4.03
N GLY A 88 -19.44 1.94 -2.86
CA GLY A 88 -20.41 2.34 -1.82
C GLY A 88 -20.94 1.19 -0.97
N SER A 89 -20.53 -0.06 -1.23
CA SER A 89 -20.90 -1.21 -0.39
C SER A 89 -19.87 -1.45 0.71
N THR A 90 -20.33 -2.00 1.82
CA THR A 90 -19.44 -2.35 2.93
C THR A 90 -18.77 -3.70 2.69
N PHE A 91 -17.46 -3.76 2.92
CA PHE A 91 -16.74 -5.03 2.93
C PHE A 91 -17.12 -5.86 4.17
N PRO A 92 -17.20 -7.19 4.06
CA PRO A 92 -17.44 -8.05 5.22
C PRO A 92 -16.30 -7.90 6.24
N SER A 93 -16.63 -8.08 7.50
CA SER A 93 -15.69 -8.08 8.61
C SER A 93 -15.68 -9.45 9.30
N LEU A 94 -14.54 -9.82 9.90
CA LEU A 94 -14.39 -11.08 10.64
C LEU A 94 -15.16 -11.08 11.99
N GLY A 95 -15.85 -9.98 12.35
CA GLY A 95 -16.36 -9.82 13.71
C GLY A 95 -15.25 -9.89 14.78
N SER A 96 -15.63 -9.89 16.05
CA SER A 96 -14.69 -10.03 17.16
C SER A 96 -14.39 -11.51 17.43
N GLY A 97 -13.13 -11.92 17.27
CA GLY A 97 -12.64 -13.24 17.70
C GLY A 97 -12.68 -14.35 16.65
N GLU A 98 -13.11 -14.08 15.41
CA GLU A 98 -13.03 -15.07 14.34
C GLU A 98 -11.65 -15.08 13.64
N SER A 99 -11.20 -16.27 13.26
CA SER A 99 -9.94 -16.47 12.52
C SER A 99 -10.15 -16.44 11.00
N CYS A 100 -9.07 -16.23 10.24
CA CYS A 100 -9.08 -16.37 8.78
C CYS A 100 -9.18 -17.83 8.28
N SER A 101 -9.45 -18.80 9.16
CA SER A 101 -9.54 -20.21 8.78
C SER A 101 -10.79 -20.48 7.94
N THR A 102 -10.62 -21.20 6.84
CA THR A 102 -11.71 -21.61 5.95
C THR A 102 -11.98 -23.11 5.97
N SER A 103 -11.23 -23.86 6.77
CA SER A 103 -11.32 -25.31 6.88
C SER A 103 -12.70 -25.73 7.38
N GLY A 104 -13.38 -26.59 6.62
CA GLY A 104 -14.70 -27.13 6.98
C GLY A 104 -15.88 -26.21 6.65
N LEU A 105 -15.66 -25.02 6.08
CA LEU A 105 -16.73 -24.14 5.64
C LEU A 105 -17.33 -24.56 4.29
N GLY A 106 -18.63 -24.28 4.11
CA GLY A 106 -19.28 -24.38 2.81
C GLY A 106 -18.68 -23.37 1.81
N ARG A 107 -18.90 -23.58 0.51
CA ARG A 107 -18.30 -22.72 -0.54
C ARG A 107 -18.65 -21.24 -0.40
N ALA A 108 -19.90 -20.93 -0.04
CA ALA A 108 -20.35 -19.55 0.13
C ALA A 108 -19.71 -18.90 1.36
N ASP A 109 -19.73 -19.61 2.50
CA ASP A 109 -19.15 -19.14 3.76
C ASP A 109 -17.62 -18.96 3.66
N LYS A 110 -16.96 -19.84 2.91
CA LYS A 110 -15.52 -19.74 2.60
C LYS A 110 -15.20 -18.45 1.87
N ALA A 111 -15.94 -18.12 0.81
CA ALA A 111 -15.72 -16.88 0.05
C ALA A 111 -15.94 -15.63 0.93
N GLN A 112 -16.99 -15.63 1.76
CA GLN A 112 -17.23 -14.54 2.71
C GLN A 112 -16.10 -14.41 3.74
N ARG A 113 -15.63 -15.53 4.30
CA ARG A 113 -14.54 -15.56 5.29
C ARG A 113 -13.21 -15.08 4.72
N GLU A 114 -12.87 -15.49 3.50
CA GLU A 114 -11.66 -15.05 2.83
C GLU A 114 -11.70 -13.55 2.53
N LEU A 115 -12.82 -13.05 2.01
CA LEU A 115 -12.96 -11.63 1.73
C LEU A 115 -12.91 -10.80 3.02
N ALA A 116 -13.51 -11.27 4.11
CA ALA A 116 -13.45 -10.61 5.41
C ALA A 116 -12.01 -10.55 5.94
N CYS A 117 -11.25 -11.64 5.80
CA CYS A 117 -9.84 -11.67 6.18
C CYS A 117 -8.99 -10.72 5.33
N TRP A 118 -9.19 -10.74 4.01
CA TRP A 118 -8.52 -9.82 3.10
C TRP A 118 -8.83 -8.37 3.45
N ALA A 119 -10.09 -8.03 3.73
CA ALA A 119 -10.49 -6.67 4.10
C ALA A 119 -9.90 -6.24 5.45
N ALA A 120 -9.67 -7.17 6.39
CA ALA A 120 -8.93 -6.88 7.62
C ALA A 120 -7.43 -6.60 7.34
N GLN A 121 -6.80 -7.39 6.46
CA GLN A 121 -5.40 -7.15 6.06
C GLN A 121 -5.23 -5.82 5.33
N VAL A 122 -6.18 -5.42 4.49
CA VAL A 122 -6.20 -4.11 3.82
C VAL A 122 -6.19 -2.98 4.86
N ARG A 123 -7.07 -3.04 5.87
CA ARG A 123 -7.11 -2.03 6.94
C ARG A 123 -5.83 -1.97 7.79
N LEU A 124 -5.14 -3.09 7.96
CA LEU A 124 -3.90 -3.15 8.73
C LEU A 124 -2.67 -2.65 7.95
N LYS A 125 -2.62 -2.91 6.64
CA LYS A 125 -1.43 -2.64 5.80
C LYS A 125 -1.51 -1.35 5.00
N LEU A 126 -2.72 -0.88 4.70
CA LEU A 126 -2.96 0.35 3.96
C LEU A 126 -3.53 1.41 4.89
N ASN A 127 -3.16 2.67 4.64
CA ASN A 127 -3.68 3.81 5.37
C ASN A 127 -5.09 4.15 4.85
N THR A 128 -6.08 3.35 5.23
CA THR A 128 -7.48 3.50 4.84
C THR A 128 -8.37 3.54 6.08
N ASP A 129 -9.46 4.30 5.99
CA ASP A 129 -10.60 4.20 6.91
C ASP A 129 -11.78 3.52 6.20
N ASP A 130 -12.84 3.23 6.96
CA ASP A 130 -14.00 2.52 6.43
C ASP A 130 -14.76 3.32 5.35
N THR A 131 -14.70 4.66 5.37
CA THR A 131 -15.35 5.50 4.35
C THR A 131 -14.60 5.47 3.04
N LEU A 132 -13.26 5.57 3.08
CA LEU A 132 -12.45 5.43 1.87
C LEU A 132 -12.56 4.01 1.30
N LEU A 133 -12.63 3.00 2.17
CA LEU A 133 -12.78 1.62 1.76
C LEU A 133 -14.13 1.38 1.08
N SER A 134 -15.25 1.90 1.62
CA SER A 134 -16.55 1.74 0.96
C SER A 134 -16.63 2.50 -0.36
N ASP A 135 -16.11 3.72 -0.41
CA ASP A 135 -16.37 4.62 -1.53
C ASP A 135 -15.43 4.39 -2.71
N SER A 136 -14.16 4.05 -2.42
CA SER A 136 -13.09 4.00 -3.42
C SER A 136 -12.42 2.64 -3.57
N THR A 137 -12.78 1.63 -2.78
CA THR A 137 -12.34 0.24 -2.99
C THR A 137 -13.53 -0.61 -3.43
N PHE A 138 -13.37 -1.39 -4.48
CA PHE A 138 -14.44 -2.23 -5.01
C PHE A 138 -13.92 -3.43 -5.79
N ILE A 139 -14.76 -4.44 -5.90
CA ILE A 139 -14.55 -5.65 -6.71
C ILE A 139 -15.80 -5.81 -7.57
N CYS A 140 -15.68 -5.49 -8.86
CA CYS A 140 -16.82 -5.46 -9.76
C CYS A 140 -16.51 -6.23 -11.06
N PRO A 141 -17.54 -6.76 -11.74
CA PRO A 141 -17.36 -7.24 -13.10
C PRO A 141 -16.99 -6.09 -14.05
N THR A 142 -16.25 -6.41 -15.10
CA THR A 142 -15.85 -5.46 -16.15
C THR A 142 -15.92 -6.13 -17.53
N ARG A 143 -16.03 -5.32 -18.59
CA ARG A 143 -15.98 -5.79 -19.99
C ARG A 143 -14.69 -5.37 -20.70
N ASP A 144 -14.10 -4.28 -20.24
CA ASP A 144 -12.96 -3.59 -20.85
C ASP A 144 -11.71 -3.60 -19.94
N GLY A 145 -11.84 -4.11 -18.71
CA GLY A 145 -10.77 -4.08 -17.71
C GLY A 145 -10.59 -2.72 -17.02
N ARG A 146 -11.44 -1.73 -17.32
CA ARG A 146 -11.26 -0.34 -16.88
C ARG A 146 -12.45 0.20 -16.09
N THR A 147 -13.65 -0.22 -16.42
CA THR A 147 -14.89 0.27 -15.81
C THR A 147 -15.74 -0.86 -15.28
N CYS A 148 -16.46 -0.61 -14.18
CA CYS A 148 -17.43 -1.55 -13.66
C CYS A 148 -18.61 -1.68 -14.63
N ALA A 149 -18.97 -2.91 -14.98
CA ALA A 149 -20.09 -3.24 -15.83
C ALA A 149 -21.08 -4.11 -15.03
N ALA A 150 -21.92 -3.45 -14.22
CA ALA A 150 -22.93 -4.14 -13.41
C ALA A 150 -23.80 -5.07 -14.29
N GLY A 151 -24.01 -6.31 -13.83
CA GLY A 151 -24.76 -7.33 -14.57
C GLY A 151 -24.01 -7.99 -15.74
N SER A 152 -22.71 -7.69 -15.95
CA SER A 152 -21.91 -8.45 -16.91
C SER A 152 -21.76 -9.90 -16.46
N LEU A 153 -22.06 -10.83 -17.36
CA LEU A 153 -21.90 -12.27 -17.13
C LEU A 153 -20.51 -12.77 -17.52
N GLN A 154 -19.66 -11.90 -18.08
CA GLN A 154 -18.28 -12.23 -18.41
C GLN A 154 -17.48 -12.42 -17.11
N PRO A 155 -16.67 -13.49 -16.99
CA PRO A 155 -15.87 -13.74 -15.81
C PRO A 155 -14.61 -12.87 -15.81
N LEU A 156 -14.73 -11.58 -16.11
CA LEU A 156 -13.64 -10.60 -16.04
C LEU A 156 -13.94 -9.66 -14.89
N LEU A 157 -13.03 -9.58 -13.92
CA LEU A 157 -13.17 -8.75 -12.73
C LEU A 157 -12.21 -7.57 -12.77
N LEU A 158 -12.66 -6.47 -12.19
CA LEU A 158 -11.85 -5.30 -11.86
C LEU A 158 -11.84 -5.13 -10.34
N VAL A 159 -10.65 -5.11 -9.78
CA VAL A 159 -10.39 -4.78 -8.37
C VAL A 159 -9.74 -3.41 -8.32
N GLN A 160 -10.29 -2.51 -7.52
CA GLN A 160 -9.66 -1.25 -7.16
C GLN A 160 -9.41 -1.22 -5.66
N LEU A 161 -8.19 -0.90 -5.24
CA LEU A 161 -7.85 -0.55 -3.87
C LEU A 161 -7.53 0.94 -3.80
N ALA A 162 -7.91 1.58 -2.69
CA ALA A 162 -7.58 2.97 -2.41
C ALA A 162 -7.00 3.15 -1.01
N TRP A 163 -6.08 4.10 -0.85
CA TRP A 163 -5.49 4.47 0.44
C TRP A 163 -5.06 5.94 0.45
N HIS A 164 -4.91 6.51 1.64
CA HIS A 164 -4.38 7.86 1.80
C HIS A 164 -2.86 7.87 1.60
N SER A 165 -2.39 8.68 0.66
CA SER A 165 -0.96 8.95 0.45
C SER A 165 -0.66 10.43 0.64
N ARG A 166 0.54 10.71 1.16
CA ARG A 166 1.07 12.08 1.26
C ARG A 166 1.64 12.59 -0.07
N ASN A 167 1.90 11.67 -1.02
CA ASN A 167 2.53 11.96 -2.30
C ASN A 167 1.51 12.30 -3.40
N CYS A 168 0.23 11.96 -3.22
CA CYS A 168 -0.83 12.52 -4.04
C CYS A 168 -1.22 13.89 -3.51
N GLN A 169 -0.93 14.92 -4.30
CA GLN A 169 -1.35 16.29 -4.05
C GLN A 169 -1.99 16.88 -5.31
N ALA A 170 -2.71 17.99 -5.16
CA ALA A 170 -3.25 18.74 -6.29
C ALA A 170 -2.11 19.10 -7.28
N GLY A 171 -2.27 18.73 -8.55
CA GLY A 171 -1.25 18.90 -9.59
C GLY A 171 -0.28 17.72 -9.76
N SER A 172 -0.42 16.63 -8.97
CA SER A 172 0.24 15.36 -9.28
C SER A 172 -0.19 14.87 -10.68
N PRO A 173 0.72 14.35 -11.53
CA PRO A 173 0.38 13.92 -12.88
C PRO A 173 -0.68 12.82 -12.83
N THR A 174 -1.92 13.20 -13.15
CA THR A 174 -2.99 12.27 -13.47
C THR A 174 -2.76 11.80 -14.90
N THR A 175 -2.81 10.49 -15.13
CA THR A 175 -2.80 9.99 -16.51
C THR A 175 -4.03 10.54 -17.23
N VAL A 176 -3.89 10.86 -18.52
CA VAL A 176 -4.86 11.57 -19.37
C VAL A 176 -6.28 10.97 -19.40
N ASP A 177 -6.43 9.72 -18.95
CA ASP A 177 -7.73 9.15 -18.58
C ASP A 177 -7.94 9.28 -17.06
N ASP A 178 -8.88 10.12 -16.62
CA ASP A 178 -9.29 10.24 -15.20
C ASP A 178 -9.73 8.89 -14.62
N ALA A 179 -10.14 7.94 -15.47
CA ALA A 179 -10.42 6.57 -15.07
C ALA A 179 -9.17 5.80 -14.61
N SER A 180 -7.96 6.13 -15.09
CA SER A 180 -6.71 5.39 -14.84
C SER A 180 -5.74 6.12 -13.91
N ALA A 181 -5.97 7.40 -13.62
CA ALA A 181 -5.10 8.22 -12.77
C ALA A 181 -4.79 7.58 -11.41
N ALA A 182 -3.52 7.27 -11.12
CA ALA A 182 -3.12 6.63 -9.86
C ALA A 182 -3.38 7.52 -8.62
N CYS A 183 -3.38 8.84 -8.81
CA CYS A 183 -3.73 9.83 -7.80
C CYS A 183 -5.12 10.40 -8.06
N LEU A 184 -6.02 10.28 -7.09
CA LEU A 184 -7.27 11.01 -7.01
C LEU A 184 -7.05 12.18 -6.03
N SER A 185 -6.98 13.41 -6.55
CA SER A 185 -6.82 14.59 -5.69
C SER A 185 -8.17 14.95 -5.07
N GLY A 186 -8.36 14.63 -3.79
CA GLY A 186 -9.55 15.01 -3.03
C GLY A 186 -9.22 15.42 -1.59
N SER A 187 -9.44 16.70 -1.28
CA SER A 187 -9.56 17.31 0.06
C SER A 187 -8.28 17.63 0.85
N ASP A 188 -8.43 18.58 1.79
CA ASP A 188 -7.41 19.25 2.62
C ASP A 188 -6.57 18.32 3.54
N LYS A 189 -6.83 17.00 3.52
CA LYS A 189 -6.21 15.98 4.39
C LYS A 189 -5.11 15.15 3.72
N GLY A 190 -4.79 15.42 2.44
CA GLY A 190 -3.86 14.64 1.62
C GLY A 190 -4.59 13.84 0.54
N GLY A 191 -3.89 13.48 -0.53
CA GLY A 191 -4.52 12.82 -1.68
C GLY A 191 -4.76 11.33 -1.49
N ILE A 192 -5.60 10.78 -2.36
CA ILE A 192 -5.95 9.36 -2.38
C ILE A 192 -5.17 8.70 -3.51
N GLU A 193 -4.42 7.65 -3.18
CA GLU A 193 -3.85 6.75 -4.18
C GLU A 193 -4.79 5.60 -4.45
N ARG A 194 -4.78 5.12 -5.69
CA ARG A 194 -5.47 3.90 -6.05
C ARG A 194 -4.60 2.97 -6.90
N TYR A 195 -4.86 1.68 -6.74
CA TYR A 195 -4.31 0.62 -7.55
C TYR A 195 -5.44 -0.18 -8.17
N ARG A 196 -5.33 -0.50 -9.45
CA ARG A 196 -6.33 -1.28 -10.20
C ARG A 196 -5.70 -2.53 -10.78
N LEU A 197 -6.41 -3.64 -10.67
CA LEU A 197 -6.07 -4.92 -11.28
C LEU A 197 -7.30 -5.48 -11.97
N SER A 198 -7.21 -5.75 -13.27
CA SER A 198 -8.22 -6.53 -13.98
C SER A 198 -7.69 -7.93 -14.25
N PHE A 199 -8.49 -8.96 -13.96
CA PHE A 199 -8.11 -10.35 -14.21
C PHE A 199 -9.34 -11.22 -14.47
N GLN A 200 -9.11 -12.34 -15.15
CA GLN A 200 -10.09 -13.39 -15.31
C GLN A 200 -9.82 -14.47 -14.26
N PRO A 201 -10.68 -14.65 -13.24
CA PRO A 201 -10.68 -15.84 -12.38
C PRO A 201 -10.75 -17.11 -13.22
#